data_AF-A0A952Z954-F1
#
_entry.id   AF-A0A952Z954-F1
#
_cell.length_a   1.000
_cell.length_b   1.000
_cell.length_c   1.000
_cell.angle_alpha   90.00
_cell.angle_beta   90.00
_cell.angle_gamma   90.00
#
_symmetry.space_group_name_H-M   'P 1'
#
loop_
_entity.id
_entity.type
_entity.pdbx_description
1 polymer ?
#
loop_
_entity_poly.entity_id
_entity_poly.type
_entity_poly.pdbx_seq_one_letter_code
_entity_poly.pdbx_strand_id
1 'polypeptide(L)'
;MSWLPRAALLLTGLLPALPLAAQLSCEQLVASAQAGLKLRDSGASLRQVLAEIDGSGLRERFGADELALIRRAVQLTYTGEVSVRELADSCEDGRGRARR
;
A
#
# COMPACT_ATOMS: atom_id res chain seq x y z
N MET A 1 49.08 -24.43 -29.10
CA MET A 1 48.41 -23.13 -28.84
C MET A 1 47.07 -23.43 -28.19
N SER A 2 47.05 -23.35 -26.87
CA SER A 2 45.95 -23.74 -26.00
C SER A 2 44.82 -22.72 -26.08
N TRP A 3 43.67 -23.14 -26.60
CA TRP A 3 42.43 -22.36 -26.64
C TRP A 3 41.74 -22.43 -25.27
N LEU A 4 41.62 -21.29 -24.59
CA LEU A 4 40.80 -21.11 -23.39
C LEU A 4 39.34 -20.91 -23.77
N PRO A 5 38.38 -21.69 -23.24
CA PRO A 5 37.00 -21.24 -23.17
C PRO A 5 36.71 -20.62 -21.80
N ARG A 6 36.29 -19.36 -21.90
CA ARG A 6 35.58 -18.52 -20.94
C ARG A 6 34.40 -19.28 -20.33
N ALA A 7 34.46 -19.70 -19.07
CA ALA A 7 33.27 -20.19 -18.36
C ALA A 7 33.49 -20.25 -16.84
N ALA A 8 33.54 -19.10 -16.17
CA ALA A 8 33.45 -19.07 -14.70
C ALA A 8 33.01 -17.69 -14.23
N LEU A 9 31.79 -17.29 -14.57
CA LEU A 9 31.14 -16.16 -13.93
C LEU A 9 29.63 -16.35 -14.07
N LEU A 10 28.91 -16.08 -12.97
CA LEU A 10 27.46 -16.05 -12.83
C LEU A 10 26.79 -17.38 -12.50
N LEU A 11 27.13 -17.93 -11.33
CA LEU A 11 26.22 -18.81 -10.60
C LEU A 11 25.88 -18.16 -9.26
N THR A 12 24.60 -18.33 -8.88
CA THR A 12 23.95 -17.94 -7.62
C THR A 12 23.63 -16.46 -7.39
N GLY A 13 22.76 -15.92 -8.24
CA GLY A 13 21.93 -14.75 -7.94
C GLY A 13 20.45 -15.11 -8.07
N LEU A 14 19.98 -16.12 -7.32
CA LEU A 14 18.56 -16.41 -7.18
C LEU A 14 18.17 -16.14 -5.72
N LEU A 15 18.02 -14.86 -5.37
CA LEU A 15 17.16 -14.52 -4.24
C LEU A 15 15.74 -14.84 -4.70
N PRO A 16 15.02 -15.78 -4.06
CA PRO A 16 13.59 -15.87 -4.28
C PRO A 16 13.01 -14.55 -3.76
N ALA A 17 12.50 -13.74 -4.68
CA ALA A 17 11.53 -12.72 -4.35
C ALA A 17 10.30 -13.47 -3.81
N LEU A 18 10.34 -13.78 -2.50
CA LEU A 18 9.17 -14.19 -1.77
C LEU A 18 8.12 -13.11 -2.04
N PRO A 19 6.91 -13.46 -2.49
CA PRO A 19 5.81 -12.54 -2.42
C PRO A 19 5.59 -12.34 -0.92
N LEU A 20 6.21 -11.31 -0.38
CA LEU A 20 5.87 -10.78 0.92
C LEU A 20 4.40 -10.40 0.73
N ALA A 21 3.48 -11.25 1.20
CA ALA A 21 2.05 -10.97 1.24
C ALA A 21 1.94 -9.50 1.63
N ALA A 22 1.44 -8.68 0.72
CA ALA A 22 1.69 -7.25 0.67
C ALA A 22 1.00 -6.57 1.86
N GLN A 23 1.60 -6.73 3.04
CA GLN A 23 1.13 -6.20 4.30
C GLN A 23 1.06 -4.70 4.13
N LEU A 24 -0.17 -4.18 4.11
CA LEU A 24 -0.48 -2.77 4.01
C LEU A 24 0.45 -1.95 4.93
N SER A 25 1.38 -1.19 4.34
CA SER A 25 2.28 -0.31 5.09
C SER A 25 1.58 0.98 5.50
N CYS A 26 2.09 1.69 6.52
CA CYS A 26 1.45 2.95 6.95
C CYS A 26 1.57 3.99 5.85
N GLU A 27 2.69 4.00 5.13
CA GLU A 27 2.86 4.82 3.94
C GLU A 27 1.82 4.51 2.86
N GLN A 28 1.51 3.24 2.61
CA GLN A 28 0.48 2.84 1.63
C GLN A 28 -0.92 3.29 2.08
N LEU A 29 -1.24 3.15 3.38
CA LEU A 29 -2.51 3.61 3.95
C LEU A 29 -2.66 5.13 3.83
N VAL A 30 -1.60 5.87 4.20
CA VAL A 30 -1.54 7.34 4.10
C VAL A 30 -1.62 7.81 2.65
N ALA A 31 -0.88 7.18 1.74
CA ALA A 31 -0.90 7.50 0.32
C ALA A 31 -2.29 7.27 -0.28
N SER A 32 -2.98 6.19 0.12
CA SER A 32 -4.35 5.90 -0.33
C SER A 32 -5.34 6.96 0.17
N ALA A 33 -5.23 7.38 1.44
CA ALA A 33 -6.03 8.46 1.99
C ALA A 33 -5.78 9.80 1.29
N GLN A 34 -4.52 10.14 0.99
CA GLN A 34 -4.20 11.35 0.23
C GLN A 34 -4.73 11.30 -1.21
N ALA A 35 -4.68 10.14 -1.87
CA ALA A 35 -5.28 9.97 -3.20
C ALA A 35 -6.80 10.21 -3.16
N GLY A 36 -7.49 9.71 -2.13
CA GLY A 36 -8.91 9.97 -1.92
C GLY A 36 -9.23 11.45 -1.70
N LEU A 37 -8.38 12.17 -0.96
CA LEU A 37 -8.51 13.62 -0.77
C LEU A 37 -8.31 14.39 -2.07
N LYS A 38 -7.32 14.03 -2.91
CA LYS A 38 -7.13 14.66 -4.22
C LYS A 38 -8.36 14.53 -5.11
N LEU A 39 -9.02 13.37 -5.09
CA LEU A 39 -10.27 13.15 -5.82
C LEU A 39 -11.41 14.01 -5.24
N ARG A 40 -11.55 14.06 -3.91
CA ARG A 40 -12.52 14.96 -3.24
C ARG A 40 -12.32 16.41 -3.63
N ASP A 41 -11.08 16.88 -3.58
CA ASP A 41 -10.71 18.26 -3.86
C ASP A 41 -10.92 18.59 -5.36
N SER A 42 -10.97 17.57 -6.22
CA SER A 42 -11.38 17.67 -7.63
C SER A 42 -12.90 17.61 -7.85
N GLY A 43 -13.69 17.55 -6.77
CA GLY A 43 -15.16 17.52 -6.80
C GLY A 43 -15.78 16.11 -6.83
N ALA A 44 -14.99 15.04 -6.68
CA ALA A 44 -15.52 13.69 -6.64
C ALA A 44 -16.28 13.43 -5.33
N SER A 45 -17.44 12.78 -5.44
CA SER A 45 -18.20 12.30 -4.28
C SER A 45 -17.49 11.14 -3.58
N LEU A 46 -17.76 10.94 -2.29
CA LEU A 46 -17.22 9.81 -1.52
C LEU A 46 -17.46 8.46 -2.21
N ARG A 47 -18.64 8.26 -2.81
CA ARG A 47 -18.96 7.04 -3.55
C ARG A 47 -18.03 6.83 -4.75
N GLN A 48 -17.72 7.89 -5.49
CA GLN A 48 -16.78 7.82 -6.62
C GLN A 48 -15.36 7.56 -6.13
N VAL A 49 -14.93 8.20 -5.05
CA VAL A 49 -13.62 7.97 -4.43
C VAL A 49 -13.45 6.51 -4.01
N LEU A 50 -14.44 5.95 -3.31
CA LEU A 50 -14.38 4.56 -2.86
C LEU A 50 -14.45 3.56 -4.03
N ALA A 51 -15.22 3.88 -5.08
CA ALA A 51 -15.26 3.07 -6.30
C ALA A 51 -13.91 3.06 -7.02
N GLU A 52 -13.19 4.20 -7.04
CA GLU A 52 -11.86 4.29 -7.63
C GLU A 52 -10.86 3.43 -6.86
N ILE A 53 -10.88 3.48 -5.52
CA ILE A 53 -10.02 2.63 -4.67
C ILE A 53 -10.28 1.14 -4.92
N ASP A 54 -11.53 0.78 -5.19
CA ASP A 54 -11.92 -0.58 -5.49
C ASP A 54 -11.54 -1.06 -6.89
N GLY A 55 -11.40 -0.13 -7.84
CA GLY A 55 -11.12 -0.41 -9.26
C GLY A 55 -9.66 -0.21 -9.68
N SER A 56 -8.86 0.56 -8.92
CA SER A 56 -7.50 1.00 -9.30
C SER A 56 -6.40 -0.05 -9.14
N GLY A 57 -6.74 -1.35 -9.22
CA GLY A 57 -5.78 -2.45 -9.07
C GLY A 57 -5.32 -2.70 -7.64
N LEU A 58 -5.82 -1.95 -6.64
CA LEU A 58 -5.59 -2.27 -5.23
C LEU A 58 -6.18 -3.63 -4.85
N ARG A 59 -7.30 -4.03 -5.48
CA ARG A 59 -7.92 -5.33 -5.28
C ARG A 59 -7.03 -6.52 -5.65
N GLU A 60 -6.12 -6.33 -6.60
CA GLU A 60 -5.18 -7.36 -7.03
C GLU A 60 -3.93 -7.41 -6.14
N ARG A 61 -3.69 -6.33 -5.36
CA ARG A 61 -2.50 -6.15 -4.54
C ARG A 61 -2.72 -6.41 -3.06
N PHE A 62 -3.95 -6.23 -2.57
CA PHE A 62 -4.30 -6.29 -1.15
C PHE A 62 -5.43 -7.28 -0.88
N GLY A 63 -5.40 -7.89 0.30
CA GLY A 63 -6.49 -8.73 0.80
C GLY A 63 -7.74 -7.93 1.17
N ALA A 64 -8.84 -8.65 1.42
CA ALA A 64 -10.13 -8.03 1.76
C ALA A 64 -10.07 -7.16 3.02
N ASP A 65 -9.35 -7.60 4.06
CA ASP A 65 -9.19 -6.87 5.32
C ASP A 65 -8.38 -5.58 5.12
N GLU A 66 -7.33 -5.63 4.29
CA GLU A 66 -6.49 -4.48 3.99
C GLU A 66 -7.23 -3.43 3.16
N LEU A 67 -8.02 -3.88 2.19
CA LEU A 67 -8.93 -3.01 1.44
C LEU A 67 -9.98 -2.37 2.35
N ALA A 68 -10.52 -3.11 3.33
CA ALA A 68 -11.44 -2.55 4.30
C ALA A 68 -10.77 -1.45 5.15
N LEU A 69 -9.51 -1.65 5.56
CA LEU A 69 -8.73 -0.62 6.25
C LEU A 69 -8.50 0.62 5.37
N ILE A 70 -8.11 0.43 4.10
CA ILE A 70 -7.92 1.53 3.16
C ILE A 70 -9.21 2.32 2.96
N ARG A 71 -10.33 1.65 2.69
CA ARG A 71 -11.64 2.30 2.52
C ARG A 71 -12.03 3.11 3.74
N ARG A 72 -11.85 2.53 4.93
CA ARG A 72 -12.17 3.19 6.19
C ARG A 72 -11.29 4.42 6.42
N ALA A 73 -9.98 4.30 6.20
CA ALA A 73 -9.06 5.42 6.33
C ALA A 73 -9.43 6.56 5.37
N VAL A 74 -9.73 6.24 4.12
CA VAL A 74 -10.15 7.22 3.12
C VAL A 74 -11.49 7.86 3.48
N GLN A 75 -12.44 7.08 3.97
CA GLN A 75 -13.73 7.61 4.39
C GLN A 75 -13.57 8.64 5.53
N LEU A 76 -12.82 8.28 6.58
CA LEU A 76 -12.58 9.14 7.74
C LEU A 76 -11.82 10.43 7.38
N THR A 77 -10.83 10.34 6.48
CA THR A 77 -10.12 11.53 6.01
C THR A 77 -10.95 12.37 5.07
N TYR A 78 -11.75 11.75 4.19
CA TYR A 78 -12.66 12.43 3.29
C TYR A 78 -13.68 13.28 4.05
N THR A 79 -14.29 12.73 5.11
CA THR A 79 -15.28 13.42 5.95
C THR A 79 -14.64 14.44 6.91
N GLY A 80 -13.32 14.41 7.05
CA GLY A 80 -12.59 15.28 7.98
C GLY A 80 -12.68 14.83 9.44
N GLU A 81 -13.16 13.61 9.70
CA GLU A 81 -13.19 13.02 11.05
C GLU A 81 -11.78 12.72 11.58
N VAL A 82 -10.84 12.43 10.67
CA VAL A 82 -9.42 12.16 10.99
C VAL A 82 -8.54 12.89 9.97
N SER A 83 -7.51 13.60 10.42
CA SER A 83 -6.52 14.17 9.50
C SER A 83 -5.53 13.11 8.99
N VAL A 84 -4.89 13.38 7.86
CA VAL A 84 -3.84 12.47 7.32
C VAL A 84 -2.70 12.26 8.32
N ARG A 85 -2.40 13.27 9.15
CA ARG A 85 -1.39 13.17 10.20
C ARG A 85 -1.81 12.23 11.32
N GLU A 86 -3.03 12.41 11.85
CA GLU A 86 -3.58 11.53 12.88
C GLU A 86 -3.73 10.09 12.39
N LEU A 87 -4.03 9.89 11.10
CA LEU A 87 -4.04 8.58 10.48
C LEU A 87 -2.65 7.92 10.49
N ALA A 88 -1.59 8.69 10.18
CA ALA A 88 -0.21 8.20 10.21
C ALA A 88 0.20 7.80 11.64
N ASP A 89 -0.03 8.69 12.61
CA ASP A 89 0.29 8.48 14.02
C ASP A 89 -0.44 7.23 14.56
N SER A 90 -1.75 7.11 14.27
CA SER A 90 -2.56 5.96 14.71
C SER A 90 -2.12 4.63 14.07
N CYS A 91 -1.65 4.66 12.82
CA CYS A 91 -1.18 3.48 12.12
C CYS A 91 0.12 2.93 12.72
N GLU A 92 1.05 3.82 13.05
CA GLU A 92 2.32 3.48 13.70
C GLU A 92 2.08 2.94 15.12
N ASP A 93 1.22 3.61 15.88
CA ASP A 93 0.85 3.19 17.24
C ASP A 93 0.15 1.84 17.29
N GLY A 94 -0.75 1.58 16.33
CA GLY A 94 -1.44 0.29 16.18
C GLY A 94 -0.48 -0.86 15.91
N ARG A 95 0.53 -0.66 15.06
CA ARG A 95 1.60 -1.65 14.83
C ARG A 95 2.50 -1.84 16.05
N GLY A 96 2.80 -0.75 16.76
CA GLY A 96 3.61 -0.78 17.98
C GLY A 96 2.99 -1.61 19.10
N ARG A 97 1.65 -1.65 19.20
CA ARG A 97 0.93 -2.52 20.14
C ARG A 97 0.83 -3.97 19.68
N ALA A 98 0.69 -4.25 18.39
CA ALA A 98 0.62 -5.62 17.86
C ALA A 98 1.96 -6.39 17.95
N ARG A 99 3.07 -5.69 18.16
CA ARG A 99 4.42 -6.27 18.34
C ARG A 99 4.84 -6.52 19.79
N ARG A 100 4.03 -6.14 20.79
CA ARG A 100 4.32 -6.40 22.22
C ARG A 100 3.53 -7.58 22.76
#